data_AF-A0A7S3FLV1-F1
#
_entry.id   AF-A0A7S3FLV1-F1
#
_cell.length_a   1.000
_cell.length_b   1.000
_cell.length_c   1.000
_cell.angle_alpha   90.00
_cell.angle_beta   90.00
_cell.angle_gamma   90.00
#
_symmetry.space_group_name_H-M   'P 1'
#
loop_
_entity.id
_entity.type
_entity.pdbx_description
1 polymer ?
#
loop_
_entity_poly.entity_id
_entity_poly.type
_entity_poly.pdbx_seq_one_letter_code
_entity_poly.pdbx_strand_id
1 'polypeptide(L)'
;VREIKDVGIGAQDLKGSVEITELREAFSVQELMKAGFKAGELKSAGASITELEKARFHIKQFLDIDFSPREIRENVLEVREGLSDRIVQDAKNSNKKFTLKQMHDLGIGAQLLRTHWHLHPFKGWEYHWSCVDMRNHAFKAPWICQEAKKAEHEFKDGACKHCGLQEKDGIAEPRG
;
A
#
# COMPACT_ATOMS: atom_id res chain seq x y z
N VAL A 1 -11.24 -13.67 -31.51
CA VAL A 1 -11.98 -14.04 -30.26
C VAL A 1 -13.44 -13.55 -30.19
N ARG A 2 -13.80 -12.34 -30.67
CA ARG A 2 -15.17 -11.82 -30.53
C ARG A 2 -16.25 -12.72 -31.17
N GLU A 3 -16.03 -13.15 -32.40
CA GLU A 3 -16.94 -14.07 -33.12
C GLU A 3 -17.12 -15.42 -32.41
N ILE A 4 -16.12 -15.84 -31.64
CA ILE A 4 -16.12 -17.09 -30.87
C ILE A 4 -16.98 -16.96 -29.61
N LYS A 5 -17.00 -15.77 -28.99
CA LYS A 5 -17.90 -15.47 -27.87
C LYS A 5 -19.37 -15.50 -28.30
N ASP A 6 -19.66 -15.02 -29.51
CA ASP A 6 -21.02 -14.95 -30.05
C ASP A 6 -21.64 -16.33 -30.32
N VAL A 7 -20.80 -17.36 -30.52
CA VAL A 7 -21.24 -18.77 -30.64
C VAL A 7 -21.29 -19.52 -29.29
N GLY A 8 -21.19 -18.79 -28.17
CA GLY A 8 -21.39 -19.33 -26.82
C GLY A 8 -20.16 -19.94 -26.15
N ILE A 9 -18.97 -19.81 -26.76
CA ILE A 9 -17.71 -20.27 -26.16
C ILE A 9 -17.25 -19.23 -25.13
N GLY A 10 -17.07 -19.67 -23.88
CA GLY A 10 -16.68 -18.81 -22.77
C GLY A 10 -15.18 -18.61 -22.66
N ALA A 11 -14.76 -17.60 -21.91
CA ALA A 11 -13.34 -17.33 -21.67
C ALA A 11 -12.58 -18.50 -21.01
N GLN A 12 -13.28 -19.35 -20.27
CA GLN A 12 -12.68 -20.55 -19.65
C GLN A 12 -12.22 -21.57 -20.71
N ASP A 13 -12.97 -21.69 -21.81
CA ASP A 13 -12.73 -22.67 -22.86
C ASP A 13 -11.53 -22.28 -23.73
N LEU A 14 -11.18 -20.99 -23.70
CA LEU A 14 -10.06 -20.42 -24.44
C LEU A 14 -8.80 -20.26 -23.58
N LYS A 15 -8.89 -20.53 -22.28
CA LYS A 15 -7.76 -20.37 -21.35
C LYS A 15 -6.64 -21.36 -21.70
N GLY A 16 -5.45 -20.82 -21.93
CA GLY A 16 -4.26 -21.59 -22.34
C GLY A 16 -4.16 -21.86 -23.84
N SER A 17 -5.25 -21.66 -24.59
CA SER A 17 -5.27 -21.76 -26.07
C SER A 17 -5.11 -20.40 -26.74
N VAL A 18 -5.53 -19.32 -26.07
CA VAL A 18 -5.48 -17.95 -26.56
C VAL A 18 -4.77 -17.08 -25.53
N GLU A 19 -3.95 -16.14 -26.01
CA GLU A 19 -3.29 -15.15 -25.18
C GLU A 19 -4.30 -14.24 -24.46
N ILE A 20 -4.03 -13.94 -23.20
CA ILE A 20 -4.96 -13.17 -22.35
C ILE A 20 -5.19 -11.75 -22.88
N THR A 21 -4.21 -11.16 -23.57
CA THR A 21 -4.33 -9.86 -24.24
C THR A 21 -5.37 -9.86 -25.35
N GLU A 22 -5.47 -10.95 -26.12
CA GLU A 22 -6.49 -11.11 -27.16
C GLU A 22 -7.86 -11.42 -26.55
N LEU A 23 -7.89 -12.19 -25.47
CA LEU A 23 -9.13 -12.44 -24.71
C LEU A 23 -9.72 -11.15 -24.13
N ARG A 24 -8.89 -10.18 -23.73
CA ARG A 24 -9.32 -8.86 -23.23
C ARG A 24 -10.07 -8.02 -24.27
N GLU A 25 -9.90 -8.31 -25.56
CA GLU A 25 -10.65 -7.60 -26.61
C GLU A 25 -12.11 -8.04 -26.72
N ALA A 26 -12.44 -9.22 -26.21
CA ALA A 26 -13.77 -9.84 -26.30
C ALA A 26 -14.43 -10.07 -24.93
N PHE A 27 -13.66 -10.19 -23.86
CA PHE A 27 -14.14 -10.47 -22.51
C PHE A 27 -13.76 -9.36 -21.52
N SER A 28 -14.70 -9.04 -20.64
CA SER A 28 -14.48 -8.17 -19.50
C SER A 28 -13.56 -8.81 -18.46
N VAL A 29 -12.88 -7.99 -17.65
CA VAL A 29 -12.03 -8.48 -16.54
C VAL A 29 -12.80 -9.39 -15.59
N GLN A 30 -14.09 -9.11 -15.37
CA GLN A 30 -14.96 -9.94 -14.52
C GLN A 30 -15.24 -11.32 -15.14
N GLU A 31 -15.44 -11.41 -16.46
CA GLU A 31 -15.59 -12.69 -17.16
C GLU A 31 -14.29 -13.49 -17.11
N LEU A 32 -13.15 -12.83 -17.32
CA LEU A 32 -11.84 -13.48 -17.22
C LEU A 32 -11.55 -13.94 -15.79
N MET A 33 -11.90 -13.15 -14.77
CA MET A 33 -11.80 -13.60 -13.38
C MET A 33 -12.65 -14.85 -13.14
N LYS A 34 -13.89 -14.90 -13.65
CA LYS A 34 -14.76 -16.09 -13.53
C LYS A 34 -14.20 -17.31 -14.28
N ALA A 35 -13.48 -17.09 -15.38
CA ALA A 35 -12.71 -18.11 -16.09
C ALA A 35 -11.44 -18.55 -15.34
N GLY A 36 -11.18 -17.98 -14.16
CA GLY A 36 -10.10 -18.37 -13.26
C GLY A 36 -8.76 -17.71 -13.55
N PHE A 37 -8.72 -16.62 -14.33
CA PHE A 37 -7.52 -15.81 -14.49
C PHE A 37 -7.20 -15.06 -13.19
N LYS A 38 -5.92 -15.01 -12.82
CA LYS A 38 -5.42 -14.32 -11.62
C LYS A 38 -5.20 -12.84 -11.89
N ALA A 39 -5.23 -12.03 -10.84
CA ALA A 39 -5.00 -10.58 -10.93
C ALA A 39 -3.67 -10.23 -11.64
N GLY A 40 -2.61 -11.01 -11.40
CA GLY A 40 -1.32 -10.81 -12.06
C GLY A 40 -1.36 -11.03 -13.57
N GLU A 41 -2.05 -12.08 -14.02
CA GLU A 41 -2.23 -12.37 -15.45
C GLU A 41 -3.02 -11.24 -16.12
N LEU A 42 -4.10 -10.79 -15.48
CA LEU A 42 -4.95 -9.72 -15.98
C LEU A 42 -4.23 -8.37 -16.02
N LYS A 43 -3.38 -8.08 -15.04
CA LYS A 43 -2.50 -6.91 -15.05
C LYS A 43 -1.53 -6.96 -16.24
N SER A 44 -0.89 -8.11 -16.49
CA SER A 44 -0.03 -8.30 -17.66
C SER A 44 -0.79 -8.14 -18.98
N ALA A 45 -2.09 -8.43 -18.98
CA ALA A 45 -3.00 -8.17 -20.10
C ALA A 45 -3.50 -6.71 -20.20
N GLY A 46 -2.95 -5.79 -19.39
CA GLY A 46 -3.32 -4.37 -19.38
C GLY A 46 -4.57 -4.02 -18.57
N ALA A 47 -5.04 -4.89 -17.67
CA ALA A 47 -6.13 -4.53 -16.76
C ALA A 47 -5.67 -3.50 -15.71
N SER A 48 -6.48 -2.45 -15.53
CA SER A 48 -6.28 -1.43 -14.50
C SER A 48 -6.75 -1.91 -13.13
N ILE A 49 -6.27 -1.25 -12.06
CA ILE A 49 -6.68 -1.55 -10.67
C ILE A 49 -8.19 -1.42 -10.50
N THR A 50 -8.81 -0.38 -11.08
CA THR A 50 -10.25 -0.15 -10.96
C THR A 50 -11.08 -1.23 -11.65
N GLU A 51 -10.61 -1.78 -12.79
CA GLU A 51 -11.26 -2.91 -13.45
C GLU A 51 -11.14 -4.19 -12.63
N LEU A 52 -9.97 -4.44 -12.02
CA LEU A 52 -9.75 -5.58 -11.14
C LEU A 52 -10.61 -5.46 -9.87
N GLU A 53 -10.75 -4.26 -9.30
CA GLU A 53 -11.60 -4.03 -8.14
C GLU A 53 -13.07 -4.30 -8.49
N LYS A 54 -13.54 -3.80 -9.63
CA LYS A 54 -14.90 -4.10 -10.15
C LYS A 54 -15.10 -5.59 -10.40
N ALA A 55 -14.04 -6.30 -10.80
CA ALA A 55 -14.04 -7.75 -10.91
C ALA A 55 -14.03 -8.47 -9.56
N ARG A 56 -14.07 -7.75 -8.43
CA ARG A 56 -14.03 -8.26 -7.05
C ARG A 56 -12.71 -8.91 -6.63
N PHE A 57 -11.60 -8.47 -7.20
CA PHE A 57 -10.30 -8.72 -6.58
C PHE A 57 -10.17 -7.90 -5.28
N HIS A 58 -9.54 -8.48 -4.27
CA HIS A 58 -9.35 -7.90 -2.95
C HIS A 58 -7.92 -7.38 -2.75
N ILE A 59 -7.72 -6.54 -1.73
CA ILE A 59 -6.42 -5.93 -1.42
C ILE A 59 -5.26 -6.92 -1.39
N LYS A 60 -5.45 -8.11 -0.78
CA LYS A 60 -4.41 -9.15 -0.75
C LYS A 60 -3.86 -9.48 -2.15
N GLN A 61 -4.74 -9.59 -3.14
CA GLN A 61 -4.34 -9.91 -4.51
C GLN A 61 -3.65 -8.74 -5.19
N PHE A 62 -4.02 -7.50 -4.85
CA PHE A 62 -3.32 -6.29 -5.29
C PHE A 62 -1.93 -6.15 -4.65
N LEU A 63 -1.78 -6.58 -3.40
CA LEU A 63 -0.51 -6.63 -2.68
C LEU A 63 0.43 -7.67 -3.29
N ASP A 64 -0.09 -8.84 -3.68
CA ASP A 64 0.73 -9.91 -4.27
C ASP A 64 1.26 -9.57 -5.67
N ILE A 65 0.73 -8.54 -6.35
CA ILE A 65 1.15 -8.09 -7.68
C ILE A 65 1.93 -6.76 -7.61
N ASP A 66 2.67 -6.39 -8.66
CA ASP A 66 3.58 -5.23 -8.62
C ASP A 66 2.86 -3.87 -8.80
N PHE A 67 1.71 -3.68 -8.15
CA PHE A 67 1.15 -2.32 -8.04
C PHE A 67 1.83 -1.58 -6.90
N SER A 68 2.06 -0.28 -7.10
CA SER A 68 2.59 0.54 -6.02
C SER A 68 1.51 0.75 -4.94
N PRO A 69 1.91 0.90 -3.67
CA PRO A 69 1.01 1.25 -2.58
C PRO A 69 0.10 2.45 -2.87
N ARG A 70 0.66 3.46 -3.55
CA ARG A 70 -0.06 4.68 -3.91
C ARG A 70 -1.14 4.42 -4.95
N GLU A 71 -0.83 3.66 -6.00
CA GLU A 71 -1.82 3.28 -7.01
C GLU A 71 -2.98 2.50 -6.40
N ILE A 72 -2.68 1.56 -5.48
CA ILE A 72 -3.72 0.81 -4.76
C ILE A 72 -4.59 1.77 -3.94
N ARG A 73 -3.98 2.69 -3.20
CA ARG A 73 -4.71 3.68 -2.38
C ARG A 73 -5.61 4.60 -3.18
N GLU A 74 -5.15 5.06 -4.33
CA GLU A 74 -5.89 6.00 -5.17
C GLU A 74 -7.07 5.32 -5.89
N ASN A 75 -6.96 4.03 -6.18
CA ASN A 75 -7.89 3.32 -7.06
C ASN A 75 -8.80 2.29 -6.37
N VAL A 76 -8.49 1.84 -5.15
CA VAL A 76 -9.30 0.86 -4.41
C VAL A 76 -10.18 1.58 -3.38
N LEU A 77 -11.50 1.54 -3.58
CA LEU A 77 -12.51 2.12 -2.69
C LEU A 77 -12.46 1.54 -1.27
N GLU A 78 -12.23 0.23 -1.13
CA GLU A 78 -12.07 -0.44 0.18
C GLU A 78 -10.93 0.19 1.02
N VAL A 79 -9.94 0.77 0.36
CA VAL A 79 -8.82 1.49 1.01
C VAL A 79 -9.21 2.91 1.41
N ARG A 80 -10.11 3.56 0.70
CA ARG A 80 -10.46 4.97 0.93
C ARG A 80 -11.41 5.18 2.11
N GLU A 81 -12.24 4.19 2.44
CA GLU A 81 -13.29 4.31 3.46
C GLU A 81 -12.85 3.97 4.89
N GLY A 82 -11.61 3.51 5.07
CA GLY A 82 -11.03 3.24 6.39
C GLY A 82 -10.37 1.87 6.44
N LEU A 83 -9.05 1.85 6.30
CA LEU A 83 -8.27 0.62 6.35
C LEU A 83 -8.42 -0.03 7.73
N SER A 84 -8.92 -1.26 7.73
CA SER A 84 -9.20 -2.05 8.93
C SER A 84 -8.03 -2.96 9.30
N ASP A 85 -8.07 -3.51 10.52
CA ASP A 85 -7.17 -4.57 10.98
C ASP A 85 -7.01 -5.70 9.96
N ARG A 86 -8.07 -5.98 9.19
CA ARG A 86 -8.08 -7.01 8.15
C ARG A 86 -7.02 -6.77 7.08
N ILE A 87 -6.85 -5.54 6.61
CA ILE A 87 -5.85 -5.23 5.56
C ILE A 87 -4.44 -5.46 6.09
N VAL A 88 -4.20 -5.08 7.35
CA VAL A 88 -2.91 -5.33 8.01
C VAL A 88 -2.66 -6.84 8.15
N GLN A 89 -3.69 -7.62 8.46
CA GLN A 89 -3.59 -9.09 8.52
C GLN A 89 -3.39 -9.72 7.14
N ASP A 90 -4.10 -9.27 6.11
CA ASP A 90 -3.94 -9.75 4.74
C ASP A 90 -2.51 -9.49 4.24
N ALA A 91 -1.95 -8.32 4.57
CA ALA A 91 -0.58 -7.97 4.22
C ALA A 91 0.47 -8.76 5.02
N LYS A 92 0.18 -9.13 6.28
CA LYS A 92 1.01 -10.10 7.05
C LYS A 92 0.99 -11.50 6.43
N ASN A 93 -0.13 -11.88 5.84
CA ASN A 93 -0.38 -13.20 5.24
C ASN A 93 -0.12 -13.22 3.72
N SER A 94 0.46 -12.16 3.17
CA SER A 94 0.90 -12.08 1.77
C SER A 94 2.25 -12.77 1.61
N ASN A 95 2.53 -13.27 0.41
CA ASN A 95 3.83 -13.84 0.08
C ASN A 95 4.92 -12.75 -0.08
N LYS A 96 4.54 -11.47 -0.19
CA LYS A 96 5.46 -10.34 -0.22
C LYS A 96 5.60 -9.73 1.18
N LYS A 97 6.85 -9.44 1.56
CA LYS A 97 7.14 -8.65 2.76
C LYS A 97 6.96 -7.17 2.44
N PHE A 98 6.06 -6.52 3.16
CA PHE A 98 5.87 -5.08 3.06
C PHE A 98 6.65 -4.35 4.14
N THR A 99 7.23 -3.22 3.76
CA THR A 99 7.76 -2.24 4.71
C THR A 99 6.63 -1.44 5.35
N LEU A 100 6.84 -0.92 6.55
CA LEU A 100 5.88 -0.03 7.21
C LEU A 100 5.54 1.22 6.37
N LYS A 101 6.52 1.73 5.60
CA LYS A 101 6.30 2.84 4.67
C LYS A 101 5.29 2.46 3.57
N GLN A 102 5.47 1.31 2.93
CA GLN A 102 4.51 0.84 1.93
C GLN A 102 3.12 0.65 2.53
N MET A 103 3.02 0.15 3.76
CA MET A 103 1.75 0.05 4.47
C MET A 103 1.10 1.41 4.74
N HIS A 104 1.90 2.40 5.12
CA HIS A 104 1.43 3.76 5.30
C HIS A 104 1.00 4.41 3.97
N ASP A 105 1.75 4.17 2.89
CA ASP A 105 1.43 4.68 1.56
C ASP A 105 0.14 4.05 1.02
N LEU A 106 -0.22 2.84 1.46
CA LEU A 106 -1.55 2.25 1.27
C LEU A 106 -2.66 2.98 2.06
N GLY A 107 -2.33 3.91 2.96
CA GLY A 107 -3.28 4.64 3.79
C GLY A 107 -3.45 4.09 5.20
N ILE A 108 -2.71 3.03 5.58
CA ILE A 108 -2.82 2.46 6.92
C ILE A 108 -2.28 3.47 7.94
N GLY A 109 -3.14 3.91 8.86
CA GLY A 109 -2.75 4.84 9.91
C GLY A 109 -1.72 4.25 10.87
N ALA A 110 -0.79 5.07 11.34
CA ALA A 110 0.27 4.63 12.25
C ALA A 110 -0.24 4.01 13.57
N GLN A 111 -1.43 4.41 14.04
CA GLN A 111 -2.08 3.77 15.19
C GLN A 111 -2.26 2.27 14.98
N LEU A 112 -2.70 1.88 13.79
CA LEU A 112 -2.94 0.48 13.41
C LEU A 112 -1.63 -0.26 13.14
N LEU A 113 -0.66 0.42 12.52
CA LEU A 113 0.68 -0.15 12.34
C LEU A 113 1.34 -0.49 13.69
N ARG A 114 1.10 0.33 14.72
CA ARG A 114 1.63 0.11 16.08
C ARG A 114 1.07 -1.13 16.77
N THR A 115 -0.20 -1.45 16.56
CA THR A 115 -0.83 -2.60 17.23
C THR A 115 -0.42 -3.91 16.58
N HIS A 116 -0.16 -3.91 15.28
CA HIS A 116 0.13 -5.11 14.51
C HIS A 116 1.61 -5.42 14.32
N TRP A 117 2.47 -4.41 14.28
CA TRP A 117 3.91 -4.58 14.29
C TRP A 117 4.39 -4.22 15.69
N HIS A 118 4.88 -5.20 16.46
CA HIS A 118 5.62 -4.89 17.68
C HIS A 118 6.86 -4.11 17.27
N LEU A 119 6.78 -2.80 17.39
CA LEU A 119 7.86 -1.88 17.06
C LEU A 119 8.92 -2.00 18.15
N HIS A 120 9.68 -3.09 18.10
CA HIS A 120 11.01 -3.11 18.68
C HIS A 120 11.79 -1.92 18.12
N PRO A 121 12.61 -1.29 18.97
CA PRO A 121 12.73 0.16 19.12
C PRO A 121 12.73 0.87 17.76
N PHE A 122 11.65 1.61 17.55
CA PHE A 122 11.28 2.30 16.32
C PHE A 122 12.42 3.24 15.87
N LYS A 123 13.28 2.77 14.98
CA LYS A 123 14.21 3.65 14.25
C LYS A 123 13.44 4.38 13.17
N GLY A 124 12.75 5.46 13.55
CA GLY A 124 11.86 6.25 12.67
C GLY A 124 12.48 6.61 11.30
N TRP A 125 13.81 6.75 11.24
CA TRP A 125 14.58 7.05 10.04
C TRP A 125 14.69 5.90 9.03
N GLU A 126 14.64 4.62 9.46
CA GLU A 126 14.65 3.46 8.53
C GLU A 126 13.38 3.46 7.65
N TYR A 127 12.37 4.21 8.06
CA TYR A 127 11.07 4.31 7.40
C TYR A 127 10.90 5.58 6.55
N HIS A 128 11.93 6.45 6.48
CA HIS A 128 11.92 7.72 5.74
C HIS A 128 10.73 8.64 6.09
N TRP A 129 10.26 8.61 7.34
CA TRP A 129 9.24 9.53 7.83
C TRP A 129 9.90 10.82 8.34
N SER A 130 9.32 11.97 8.00
CA SER A 130 9.70 13.23 8.60
C SER A 130 9.21 13.32 10.04
N CYS A 131 9.78 14.24 10.83
CA CYS A 131 9.29 14.52 12.17
C CYS A 131 7.83 15.04 12.19
N VAL A 132 7.35 15.61 11.07
CA VAL A 132 5.96 16.05 10.88
C VAL A 132 5.06 14.84 10.68
N ASP A 133 5.47 13.87 9.86
CA ASP A 133 4.75 12.60 9.69
C ASP A 133 4.62 11.89 11.04
N MET A 134 5.71 11.79 11.80
CA MET A 134 5.68 11.21 13.15
C MET A 134 4.74 11.97 14.10
N ARG A 135 4.72 13.30 14.09
CA ARG A 135 3.81 14.07 14.94
C ARG A 135 2.34 13.89 14.56
N ASN A 136 2.05 13.91 13.25
CA ASN A 136 0.72 13.65 12.71
C ASN A 136 0.21 12.23 13.04
N HIS A 137 1.12 11.34 13.42
CA HIS A 137 0.85 9.99 13.87
C HIS A 137 0.77 9.84 15.41
N ALA A 138 0.59 10.96 16.12
CA ALA A 138 0.47 11.03 17.58
C ALA A 138 1.68 10.48 18.35
N PHE A 139 2.85 10.42 17.72
CA PHE A 139 4.10 10.16 18.44
C PHE A 139 4.46 11.40 19.27
N LYS A 140 4.85 11.18 20.53
CA LYS A 140 5.21 12.29 21.44
C LYS A 140 6.54 12.91 21.02
N ALA A 141 6.61 14.24 21.05
CA ALA A 141 7.76 15.04 20.64
C ALA A 141 9.13 14.60 21.22
N PRO A 142 9.25 14.16 22.50
CA PRO A 142 10.53 13.74 23.06
C PRO A 142 11.13 12.53 22.34
N TRP A 143 10.30 11.61 21.84
CA TRP A 143 10.76 10.41 21.13
C TRP A 143 11.22 10.70 19.70
N ILE A 144 10.53 11.62 19.01
CA ILE A 144 10.83 11.99 17.62
C ILE A 144 12.23 12.63 17.53
N CYS A 145 12.57 13.49 18.48
CA CYS A 145 13.83 14.23 18.45
C CYS A 145 15.04 13.44 18.97
N GLN A 146 14.85 12.55 19.95
CA GLN A 146 15.91 11.64 20.40
C GLN A 146 16.34 10.66 19.31
N GLU A 147 15.40 10.18 18.50
CA GLU A 147 15.70 9.29 17.39
C GLU A 147 16.29 10.06 16.19
N ALA A 148 15.73 11.19 15.79
CA ALA A 148 16.32 12.01 14.73
C ALA A 148 17.77 12.43 15.03
N LYS A 149 18.13 12.62 16.31
CA LYS A 149 19.51 12.85 16.78
C LYS A 149 20.44 11.65 16.58
N LYS A 150 19.99 10.43 16.88
CA LYS A 150 20.78 9.19 16.68
C LYS A 150 21.05 8.90 15.20
N ALA A 151 20.20 9.39 14.30
CA ALA A 151 20.35 9.22 12.87
C ALA A 151 21.30 10.23 12.21
N GLU A 152 21.84 11.21 12.95
CA GLU A 152 22.59 12.36 12.40
C GLU A 152 21.86 13.12 11.27
N HIS A 153 20.54 12.96 11.19
CA HIS A 153 19.72 13.49 10.11
C HIS A 153 18.96 14.75 10.56
N GLU A 154 19.00 15.78 9.70
CA GLU A 154 17.99 16.83 9.62
C GLU A 154 17.86 17.83 10.78
N PHE A 155 18.91 18.03 11.58
CA PHE A 155 19.05 19.21 12.43
C PHE A 155 19.96 20.24 11.79
N LYS A 156 19.63 21.52 11.95
CA LYS A 156 20.50 22.66 11.63
C LYS A 156 20.39 23.65 12.78
N ASP A 157 21.52 24.09 13.31
CA ASP A 157 21.57 25.12 14.36
C ASP A 157 20.72 24.76 15.61
N GLY A 158 20.72 23.48 16.02
CA GLY A 158 19.97 23.01 17.21
C GLY A 158 18.46 22.90 17.03
N ALA A 159 17.96 23.04 15.80
CA ALA A 159 16.55 22.89 15.46
C ALA A 159 16.32 21.88 14.34
N CYS A 160 15.19 21.17 14.41
CA CYS A 160 14.80 20.26 13.33
C CYS A 160 14.42 21.06 12.06
N LYS A 161 15.00 20.69 10.91
CA LYS A 161 14.81 21.39 9.61
C LYS A 161 13.37 21.40 9.10
N HIS A 162 12.54 20.43 9.50
CA HIS A 162 11.16 20.28 8.99
C HIS A 162 10.09 20.91 9.88
N CYS A 163 10.25 20.85 11.20
CA CYS A 163 9.22 21.31 12.14
C CYS A 163 9.66 22.44 13.07
N GLY A 164 10.94 22.83 13.04
CA GLY A 164 11.48 23.94 13.83
C GLY A 164 11.51 23.73 15.34
N LEU A 165 11.26 22.49 15.82
CA LEU A 165 11.43 22.13 17.23
C LEU A 165 12.88 22.37 17.65
N GLN A 166 13.05 23.07 18.77
CA GLN A 166 14.35 23.34 19.37
C GLN A 166 14.67 22.25 20.40
N GLU A 167 15.95 21.88 20.49
CA GLU A 167 16.46 21.01 21.54
C GLU A 167 16.67 21.85 22.82
N LYS A 168 15.87 21.61 23.87
CA LYS A 168 16.17 22.08 25.23
C LYS A 168 16.33 20.88 26.15
N ASP A 169 17.53 20.71 26.71
CA ASP A 169 17.83 19.68 27.72
C ASP A 169 17.43 18.24 27.32
N GLY A 170 17.57 17.89 26.03
CA GLY A 170 17.23 16.57 25.50
C GLY A 170 15.72 16.31 25.32
N ILE A 171 14.90 17.34 25.45
CA ILE A 171 13.45 17.33 25.22
C ILE A 171 13.12 18.36 24.14
N ALA A 172 12.31 17.97 23.16
CA ALA A 172 11.90 18.87 22.10
C ALA A 172 10.61 19.60 22.47
N GLU A 173 10.68 20.93 22.55
CA GLU A 173 9.55 21.79 22.90
C GLU A 173 9.05 22.59 21.69
N PRO A 174 7.73 22.80 21.54
CA PRO A 174 7.16 23.66 20.50
C PRO A 174 7.64 25.11 20.66
N ARG A 175 7.78 25.84 19.53
CA ARG A 175 8.12 27.27 19.54
C ARG A 175 7.08 28.04 20.35
N GLY A 176 7.55 28.78 21.35
CA GLY A 176 6.80 29.87 21.98
C GLY A 176 6.65 31.06 21.06
#